data_AF-A0A453J9U1-F1
#
_entry.id   AF-A0A453J9U1-F1
#
_cell.length_a   1.000
_cell.length_b   1.000
_cell.length_c   1.000
_cell.angle_alpha   90.00
_cell.angle_beta   90.00
_cell.angle_gamma   90.00
#
_symmetry.space_group_name_H-M   'P 1'
#
loop_
_entity.id
_entity.type
_entity.pdbx_description
1 polymer ?
#
loop_
_entity_poly.entity_id
_entity_poly.type
_entity_poly.pdbx_seq_one_letter_code
_entity_poly.pdbx_strand_id
1 'polypeptide(L)'
;SGQTIPFLVFQLQSKWVAGVLSGRLELPSQEAMMRDVDAFYSDMEARGCAKRRTHDLGQGNPFEYEDWLAEQCGLDKMEEWRRVIYVAARARVSVRLESYRDEWDDDQLLAQAHNDLSKYL
;
A
#
# COMPACT_ATOMS: atom_id res chain seq x y z
N SER A 1 -14.20 3.17 2.67
CA SER A 1 -13.51 2.13 1.89
C SER A 1 -12.02 2.28 2.12
N GLY A 2 -11.30 1.17 2.28
CA GLY A 2 -9.84 1.19 2.47
C GLY A 2 -9.13 1.74 1.24
N GLN A 3 -8.07 2.51 1.48
CA GLN A 3 -7.28 3.14 0.42
C GLN A 3 -6.02 2.30 0.17
N THR A 4 -6.09 1.32 -0.74
CA THR A 4 -4.93 0.49 -1.12
C THR A 4 -5.00 0.09 -2.59
N ILE A 5 -3.90 -0.47 -3.11
CA ILE A 5 -3.84 -1.15 -4.41
C ILE A 5 -3.89 -2.67 -4.15
N PRO A 6 -5.05 -3.34 -4.24
CA PRO A 6 -5.23 -4.68 -3.67
C PRO A 6 -4.26 -5.73 -4.22
N PHE A 7 -4.03 -5.76 -5.53
CA PHE A 7 -3.13 -6.74 -6.15
C PHE A 7 -1.69 -6.58 -5.67
N LEU A 8 -1.20 -5.35 -5.52
CA LEU A 8 0.13 -5.07 -4.99
C LEU A 8 0.24 -5.53 -3.53
N VAL A 9 -0.75 -5.19 -2.70
CA VAL A 9 -0.79 -5.60 -1.29
C VAL A 9 -0.78 -7.11 -1.16
N PHE A 10 -1.65 -7.82 -1.89
CA PHE A 10 -1.70 -9.28 -1.83
C PHE A 10 -0.40 -9.92 -2.31
N GLN A 11 0.22 -9.38 -3.36
CA GLN A 11 1.50 -9.88 -3.86
C GLN A 11 2.60 -9.72 -2.80
N LEU A 12 2.73 -8.54 -2.19
CA LEU A 12 3.73 -8.24 -1.18
C LEU A 12 3.53 -9.05 0.10
N GLN A 13 2.29 -9.12 0.61
CA GLN A 13 1.95 -9.95 1.77
C GLN A 13 2.26 -11.43 1.51
N SER A 14 1.90 -11.95 0.33
CA SER A 14 2.18 -13.35 -0.01
C SER A 14 3.68 -13.64 -0.06
N LYS A 15 4.48 -12.71 -0.64
CA LYS A 15 5.95 -12.84 -0.66
C LYS A 15 6.55 -12.79 0.74
N TRP A 16 6.08 -11.89 1.59
CA TRP A 16 6.55 -11.75 2.96
C TRP A 16 6.24 -13.01 3.78
N VAL A 17 4.99 -13.48 3.75
CA VAL A 17 4.58 -14.73 4.42
C VAL A 17 5.38 -15.93 3.92
N ALA A 18 5.58 -16.06 2.60
CA ALA A 18 6.42 -17.13 2.05
C ALA A 18 7.89 -17.00 2.48
N GLY A 19 8.41 -15.78 2.62
CA GLY A 19 9.75 -15.50 3.19
C GLY A 19 9.88 -16.01 4.62
N VAL A 20 8.89 -15.72 5.47
CA VAL A 20 8.83 -16.20 6.85
C VAL A 20 8.75 -17.73 6.90
N LEU A 21 7.82 -18.33 6.15
CA LEU A 21 7.62 -19.79 6.15
C LEU A 21 8.83 -20.56 5.59
N SER A 22 9.63 -19.94 4.73
CA SER A 22 10.87 -20.53 4.20
C SER A 22 12.09 -20.29 5.11
N GLY A 23 11.95 -19.57 6.22
CA GLY A 23 13.05 -19.19 7.10
C GLY A 23 14.01 -18.16 6.51
N ARG A 24 13.67 -17.55 5.37
CA ARG A 24 14.46 -16.44 4.78
C ARG A 24 14.26 -15.14 5.52
N LEU A 25 13.11 -14.97 6.17
CA LEU A 25 12.76 -13.82 7.00
C LEU A 25 12.49 -14.30 8.41
N GLU A 26 13.05 -13.60 9.39
CA GLU A 26 12.80 -13.86 10.80
C GLU A 26 11.70 -12.94 11.31
N LEU A 27 10.74 -13.50 12.03
CA LEU A 27 9.78 -12.71 12.77
C LEU A 27 10.38 -12.27 14.11
N PRO A 28 9.95 -11.13 14.66
CA PRO A 28 10.20 -10.80 16.06
C PRO A 28 9.63 -11.88 16.99
N SER A 29 10.03 -11.85 18.26
CA SER A 29 9.41 -12.70 19.27
C SER A 29 7.91 -12.42 19.40
N GLN A 30 7.15 -13.41 19.88
CA GLN A 30 5.72 -13.26 20.11
C GLN A 30 5.39 -12.06 21.01
N GLU A 31 6.18 -11.83 22.06
CA GLU A 31 6.02 -10.68 22.95
C GLU A 31 6.26 -9.34 22.24
N ALA A 32 7.24 -9.29 21.33
CA ALA A 32 7.53 -8.08 20.57
C ALA A 32 6.40 -7.77 19.59
N MET A 33 5.87 -8.78 18.89
CA MET A 33 4.71 -8.61 18.00
C MET A 33 3.46 -8.17 18.77
N MET A 34 3.21 -8.73 19.97
CA MET A 34 2.08 -8.30 20.79
C MET A 34 2.22 -6.84 21.23
N ARG A 35 3.41 -6.44 21.70
CA ARG A 35 3.70 -5.05 22.07
C ARG A 35 3.49 -4.07 20.91
N ASP A 36 3.85 -4.46 19.69
CA ASP A 36 3.65 -3.66 18.48
C ASP A 36 2.16 -3.45 18.19
N VAL A 37 1.36 -4.52 18.28
CA VAL A 37 -0.10 -4.45 18.11
C VAL A 37 -0.77 -3.60 19.20
N ASP A 38 -0.34 -3.74 20.46
CA ASP A 38 -0.86 -2.93 21.58
C ASP A 38 -0.53 -1.44 21.41
N ALA A 39 0.68 -1.14 20.94
CA ALA A 39 1.10 0.23 20.63
C ALA A 39 0.26 0.82 19.48
N PHE A 40 0.00 0.04 18.43
CA PHE A 40 -0.86 0.44 17.32
C PHE A 40 -2.30 0.76 17.77
N TYR A 41 -2.91 -0.07 18.61
CA TYR A 41 -4.25 0.21 19.14
C TYR A 41 -4.25 1.44 20.07
N SER A 42 -3.19 1.63 20.85
CA SER A 42 -3.05 2.81 21.73
C SER A 42 -2.93 4.11 20.92
N ASP A 43 -2.15 4.14 19.84
CA ASP A 43 -2.08 5.28 18.90
C ASP A 43 -3.45 5.55 18.26
N MET A 44 -4.13 4.50 17.81
CA MET A 44 -5.46 4.60 17.19
C MET A 44 -6.48 5.20 18.15
N GLU A 45 -6.48 4.78 19.43
CA GLU A 45 -7.34 5.33 20.47
C GLU A 45 -7.00 6.80 20.76
N ALA A 46 -5.72 7.14 20.89
CA ALA A 46 -5.27 8.51 21.12
C ALA A 46 -5.67 9.46 19.97
N ARG A 47 -5.72 8.96 18.72
CA ARG A 47 -6.20 9.70 17.54
C ARG A 47 -7.72 9.71 17.39
N GLY A 48 -8.46 9.09 18.30
CA GLY A 48 -9.93 8.97 18.23
C GLY A 48 -10.42 8.14 17.03
N CYS A 49 -9.57 7.26 16.50
CA CYS A 49 -9.90 6.45 15.32
C CYS A 49 -10.81 5.28 15.71
N ALA A 50 -11.96 5.16 15.03
CA ALA A 50 -12.91 4.08 15.32
C ALA A 50 -12.33 2.70 14.97
N LYS A 51 -12.52 1.70 15.85
CA LYS A 51 -12.05 0.31 15.68
C LYS A 51 -12.41 -0.34 14.34
N ARG A 52 -13.53 0.06 13.72
CA ARG A 52 -13.89 -0.42 12.37
C ARG A 52 -12.87 -0.05 11.27
N ARG A 53 -11.94 0.88 11.55
CA ARG A 53 -10.87 1.32 10.65
C ARG A 53 -9.52 0.67 10.95
N THR A 54 -9.44 -0.29 11.87
CA THR A 54 -8.17 -0.96 12.23
C THR A 54 -7.38 -1.47 11.03
N HIS A 55 -8.05 -1.94 9.98
CA HIS A 55 -7.41 -2.46 8.76
C HIS A 55 -7.44 -1.47 7.59
N ASP A 56 -7.69 -0.19 7.85
CA ASP A 56 -7.58 0.87 6.85
C ASP A 56 -6.10 1.30 6.74
N LEU A 57 -5.40 0.67 5.80
CA LEU A 57 -3.94 0.81 5.62
C LEU A 57 -3.52 2.19 5.08
N GLY A 58 -4.46 2.99 4.55
CA GLY A 58 -4.16 4.34 4.04
C GLY A 58 -4.23 5.45 5.09
N GLN A 59 -4.23 5.12 6.39
CA GLN A 59 -4.25 6.12 7.45
C GLN A 59 -2.88 6.79 7.61
N GLY A 60 -2.76 8.05 7.20
CA GLY A 60 -1.52 8.83 7.29
C GLY A 60 -0.80 8.85 5.95
N ASN A 61 0.05 7.85 5.69
CA ASN A 61 0.77 7.71 4.43
C ASN A 61 0.16 6.56 3.58
N PRO A 62 -0.38 6.84 2.38
CA PRO A 62 -1.10 5.86 1.57
C PRO A 62 -0.31 4.62 1.12
N PHE A 63 1.01 4.60 1.26
CA PHE A 63 1.87 3.55 0.71
C PHE A 63 2.94 3.03 1.68
N GLU A 64 2.92 3.51 2.93
CA GLU A 64 3.93 3.15 3.93
C GLU A 64 3.95 1.65 4.23
N TYR A 65 2.77 1.03 4.25
CA TYR A 65 2.65 -0.41 4.48
C TYR A 65 3.24 -1.24 3.34
N GLU A 66 2.95 -0.87 2.08
CA GLU A 66 3.51 -1.52 0.90
C GLU A 66 5.03 -1.35 0.85
N ASP A 67 5.55 -0.16 1.18
CA ASP A 67 6.98 0.11 1.23
C ASP A 67 7.69 -0.70 2.31
N TRP A 68 7.07 -0.81 3.49
CA TRP A 68 7.57 -1.64 4.56
C TRP A 68 7.62 -3.11 4.14
N LEU A 69 6.57 -3.65 3.51
CA LEU A 69 6.56 -5.04 3.03
C LEU A 69 7.62 -5.29 1.95
N ALA A 70 7.79 -4.35 1.01
CA ALA A 70 8.80 -4.45 -0.04
C ALA A 70 10.21 -4.50 0.58
N GLU A 71 10.49 -3.64 1.55
CA GLU A 71 11.76 -3.61 2.29
C GLU A 71 12.00 -4.92 3.05
N GLN A 72 11.00 -5.44 3.77
CA GLN A 72 11.11 -6.74 4.43
C GLN A 72 11.43 -7.88 3.45
N CYS A 73 10.94 -7.79 2.21
CA CYS A 73 11.20 -8.80 1.18
C CYS A 73 12.50 -8.56 0.40
N GLY A 74 13.26 -7.49 0.67
CA GLY A 74 14.41 -7.08 -0.12
C GLY A 74 14.05 -6.70 -1.56
N LEU A 75 12.85 -6.16 -1.78
CA LEU A 75 12.35 -5.71 -3.07
C LEU A 75 12.44 -4.19 -3.20
N ASP A 76 12.51 -3.72 -4.44
CA ASP A 76 12.35 -2.31 -4.73
C ASP A 76 10.95 -1.83 -4.32
N LYS A 77 10.90 -0.59 -3.82
CA LYS A 77 9.64 0.08 -3.49
C LYS A 77 8.79 0.30 -4.73
N MET A 78 7.48 0.49 -4.53
CA MET A 78 6.56 0.75 -5.63
C MET A 78 7.01 1.97 -6.44
N GLU A 79 6.90 1.82 -7.77
CA GLU A 79 7.30 2.78 -8.78
C GLU A 79 6.54 4.10 -8.60
N GLU A 80 7.24 5.23 -8.73
CA GLU A 80 6.65 6.56 -8.49
C GLU A 80 5.47 6.85 -9.43
N TRP A 81 5.56 6.45 -10.69
CA TRP A 81 4.46 6.62 -11.65
C TRP A 81 3.17 5.97 -11.15
N ARG A 82 3.25 4.81 -10.48
CA ARG A 82 2.09 4.08 -9.96
C ARG A 82 1.47 4.81 -8.76
N ARG A 83 2.30 5.40 -7.90
CA ARG A 83 1.84 6.26 -6.78
C ARG A 83 1.08 7.46 -7.29
N VAL A 84 1.65 8.17 -8.26
CA VAL A 84 1.05 9.38 -8.81
C VAL A 84 -0.27 9.07 -9.52
N ILE A 85 -0.34 7.99 -10.32
CA ILE A 85 -1.61 7.54 -10.93
C ILE A 85 -2.66 7.23 -9.87
N TYR A 86 -2.30 6.49 -8.82
CA TYR A 86 -3.25 6.16 -7.75
C TYR A 86 -3.79 7.41 -7.05
N VAL A 87 -2.91 8.34 -6.66
CA VAL A 87 -3.31 9.60 -6.01
C VAL A 87 -4.19 10.43 -6.93
N ALA A 88 -3.81 10.58 -8.21
CA ALA A 88 -4.58 11.33 -9.20
C ALA A 88 -5.97 10.72 -9.42
N ALA A 89 -6.06 9.40 -9.60
CA ALA A 89 -7.33 8.69 -9.75
C ALA A 89 -8.23 8.88 -8.52
N ARG A 90 -7.67 8.81 -7.31
CA ARG A 90 -8.41 9.06 -6.06
C ARG A 90 -8.90 10.49 -5.95
N ALA A 91 -8.06 11.47 -6.30
CA ALA A 91 -8.46 12.88 -6.34
C ALA A 91 -9.60 13.12 -7.34
N ARG A 92 -9.54 12.50 -8.54
CA ARG A 92 -10.60 12.60 -9.55
C ARG A 92 -11.93 12.05 -9.05
N VAL A 93 -11.96 10.91 -8.36
CA VAL A 93 -13.18 10.37 -7.75
C VAL A 93 -13.84 11.38 -6.82
N SER A 94 -13.06 12.18 -6.09
CA SER A 94 -13.58 13.22 -5.19
C SER A 94 -14.10 14.47 -5.90
N VAL A 95 -13.57 14.81 -7.09
CA VAL A 95 -13.91 16.05 -7.81
C VAL A 95 -14.96 15.81 -8.90
N ARG A 96 -14.91 14.65 -9.58
CA ARG A 96 -15.71 14.31 -10.76
C ARG A 96 -16.22 12.87 -10.70
N LEU A 97 -17.02 12.55 -9.68
CA LEU A 97 -17.48 11.17 -9.43
C LEU A 97 -18.14 10.48 -10.64
N GLU A 98 -18.83 11.24 -11.51
CA GLU A 98 -19.53 10.70 -12.67
C GLU A 98 -18.62 10.51 -13.90
N SER A 99 -17.57 11.33 -14.07
CA SER A 99 -16.71 11.32 -15.27
C SER A 99 -15.26 10.87 -15.02
N TYR A 100 -14.87 10.55 -13.78
CA TYR A 100 -13.46 10.22 -13.45
C TYR A 100 -12.87 9.03 -14.21
N ARG A 101 -13.72 8.19 -14.81
CA ARG A 101 -13.32 7.04 -15.63
C ARG A 101 -13.12 7.37 -17.10
N ASP A 102 -13.72 8.47 -17.56
CA ASP A 102 -13.74 8.87 -18.97
C ASP A 102 -12.87 10.12 -19.22
N GLU A 103 -12.61 10.92 -18.18
CA GLU A 103 -11.79 12.13 -18.23
C GLU A 103 -10.59 12.03 -17.29
N TRP A 104 -9.38 12.14 -17.85
CA TRP A 104 -8.13 12.19 -17.10
C TRP A 104 -7.10 13.10 -17.79
N ASP A 105 -6.25 13.75 -17.00
CA ASP A 105 -5.21 14.69 -17.47
C ASP A 105 -3.79 14.14 -17.20
N ASP A 106 -3.63 12.82 -17.11
CA ASP A 106 -2.39 12.13 -16.68
C ASP A 106 -1.70 11.29 -17.78
N ASP A 107 -1.84 11.68 -19.05
CA ASP A 107 -1.24 11.01 -20.21
C ASP A 107 0.29 10.81 -20.10
N GLN A 108 1.00 11.73 -19.43
CA GLN A 108 2.43 11.61 -19.19
C GLN A 108 2.78 10.43 -18.26
N LEU A 109 1.92 10.11 -17.29
CA LEU A 109 2.11 8.97 -16.38
C LEU A 109 1.84 7.65 -17.08
N LEU A 110 0.87 7.62 -17.99
CA LEU A 110 0.60 6.46 -18.86
C LEU A 110 1.83 6.10 -19.70
N ALA A 111 2.51 7.09 -20.27
CA ALA A 111 3.75 6.85 -21.03
C ALA A 111 4.88 6.26 -20.16
N GLN A 112 5.04 6.73 -18.92
CA GLN A 112 6.02 6.17 -17.98
C GLN A 112 5.68 4.73 -17.61
N ALA A 113 4.41 4.45 -17.32
CA ALA A 113 3.92 3.11 -17.03
C ALA A 113 4.18 2.15 -18.19
N HIS A 114 3.87 2.56 -19.43
CA HIS A 114 4.09 1.74 -20.62
C HIS A 114 5.57 1.42 -20.86
N ASN A 115 6.45 2.42 -20.70
CA ASN A 115 7.88 2.21 -20.83
C ASN A 115 8.40 1.19 -19.80
N ASP A 116 8.02 1.35 -18.54
CA ASP A 116 8.43 0.42 -17.48
C ASP A 116 7.88 -0.99 -17.70
N LEU A 117 6.60 -1.11 -18.05
CA LEU A 117 5.94 -2.39 -18.28
C LEU A 117 6.45 -3.12 -19.53
N SER A 118 6.98 -2.40 -20.52
CA SER A 118 7.58 -3.00 -21.73
C SER A 118 8.77 -3.91 -21.43
N LYS A 119 9.38 -3.79 -20.24
CA LYS A 119 10.47 -4.67 -19.78
C LYS A 119 10.01 -6.09 -19.47
N TYR A 120 8.71 -6.29 -19.30
CA TYR A 120 8.09 -7.56 -18.89
C TYR A 120 7.25 -8.22 -19.99
N LEU A 121 7.24 -7.64 -21.20
CA LEU A 121 6.58 -8.15 -22.40
C LEU A 121 7.62 -8.70 -23.39
#